data_AF-A0A6F8TVD5-F1
#
_entry.id   AF-A0A6F8TVD5-F1
#
_cell.length_a   1.000
_cell.length_b   1.000
_cell.length_c   1.000
_cell.angle_alpha   90.00
_cell.angle_beta   90.00
_cell.angle_gamma   90.00
#
_symmetry.space_group_name_H-M   'P 1'
#
loop_
_entity.id
_entity.type
_entity.pdbx_description
1 polymer ?
#
loop_
_entity_poly.entity_id
_entity_poly.type
_entity_poly.pdbx_seq_one_letter_code
_entity_poly.pdbx_strand_id
1 'polypeptide(L)'
;MDKVRKVILVTDGDEYAKRAIECVAAQYGGRCISSSKGNPSILSGPEIVKLIKRAKNDPVFVMFDDSGFIGEGAGERALKHVANHCDIEVLGIIAVASKTRQAEWTRVDICIDKYGELTPYGVDKFGVPEMDVGRLTGDTVYCLDELNVPVIVGIGDIGKMARRDHYSQGAPITRKAVEIILERSGYHDSKDQGNSDS
;
A
#
# COMPACT_ATOMS: atom_id res chain seq x y z
N MET A 1 14.02 -23.74 -3.35
CA MET A 1 13.26 -22.75 -2.56
C MET A 1 12.67 -21.77 -3.56
N ASP A 2 11.36 -21.51 -3.51
CA ASP A 2 10.76 -20.48 -4.36
C ASP A 2 11.42 -19.13 -4.06
N LYS A 3 11.56 -18.28 -5.08
CA LYS A 3 12.07 -16.91 -4.91
C LYS A 3 11.13 -16.14 -3.98
N VAL A 4 11.67 -15.61 -2.88
CA VAL A 4 10.94 -14.68 -1.98
C VAL A 4 10.51 -13.46 -2.79
N ARG A 5 9.22 -13.13 -2.76
CA ARG A 5 8.65 -12.03 -3.53
C ARG A 5 8.61 -10.76 -2.70
N LYS A 6 9.00 -9.64 -3.31
CA LYS A 6 9.04 -8.33 -2.65
C LYS A 6 7.74 -7.59 -2.92
N VAL A 7 7.00 -7.26 -1.88
CA VAL A 7 5.60 -6.83 -1.98
C VAL A 7 5.37 -5.49 -1.29
N ILE A 8 4.59 -4.62 -1.93
CA ILE A 8 4.02 -3.41 -1.32
C ILE A 8 2.52 -3.63 -1.15
N LEU A 9 2.02 -3.47 0.07
CA LEU A 9 0.61 -3.63 0.41
C LEU A 9 -0.08 -2.25 0.35
N VAL A 10 -1.33 -2.22 -0.11
CA VAL A 10 -2.11 -0.99 -0.28
C VAL A 10 -3.49 -1.19 0.31
N THR A 11 -3.94 -0.30 1.21
CA THR A 11 -5.23 -0.43 1.90
C THR A 11 -6.36 0.35 1.20
N ASP A 12 -6.49 0.15 -0.11
CA ASP A 12 -7.59 0.65 -0.95
C ASP A 12 -7.68 -0.28 -2.16
N GLY A 13 -8.90 -0.62 -2.59
CA GLY A 13 -9.13 -1.59 -3.66
C GLY A 13 -10.09 -1.11 -4.74
N ASP A 14 -10.44 0.18 -4.77
CA ASP A 14 -11.35 0.72 -5.77
C ASP A 14 -10.71 0.85 -7.18
N GLU A 15 -11.51 1.26 -8.18
CA GLU A 15 -11.02 1.39 -9.56
C GLU A 15 -10.02 2.56 -9.75
N TYR A 16 -10.09 3.61 -8.94
CA TYR A 16 -9.11 4.71 -8.96
C TYR A 16 -7.78 4.25 -8.38
N ALA A 17 -7.82 3.54 -7.25
CA ALA A 17 -6.66 2.91 -6.63
C ALA A 17 -5.93 1.98 -7.61
N LYS A 18 -6.68 1.06 -8.24
CA LYS A 18 -6.12 0.17 -9.26
C LYS A 18 -5.38 0.94 -10.35
N ARG A 19 -6.00 1.97 -10.94
CA ARG A 19 -5.38 2.72 -12.05
C ARG A 19 -4.12 3.46 -11.62
N ALA A 20 -4.13 4.06 -10.43
CA ALA A 20 -2.97 4.75 -9.89
C ALA A 20 -1.83 3.77 -9.59
N ILE A 21 -2.13 2.65 -8.93
CA ILE A 21 -1.13 1.61 -8.60
C ILE A 21 -0.59 0.93 -9.86
N GLU A 22 -1.42 0.64 -10.87
CA GLU A 22 -0.94 0.14 -12.18
C GLU A 22 0.03 1.12 -12.83
N CYS A 23 -0.30 2.43 -12.81
CA CYS A 23 0.53 3.48 -13.36
C CYS A 23 1.87 3.58 -12.62
N VAL A 24 1.86 3.60 -11.29
CA VAL A 24 3.08 3.73 -10.46
C VAL A 24 3.93 2.46 -10.54
N ALA A 25 3.32 1.27 -10.47
CA ALA A 25 4.04 0.00 -10.57
C ALA A 25 4.84 -0.09 -11.88
N ALA A 26 4.26 0.36 -13.00
CA ALA A 26 4.93 0.37 -14.29
C ALA A 26 6.17 1.28 -14.31
N GLN A 27 6.12 2.43 -13.64
CA GLN A 27 7.26 3.37 -13.55
C GLN A 27 8.47 2.77 -12.82
N TYR A 28 8.23 1.86 -11.87
CA TYR A 28 9.27 1.17 -11.10
C TYR A 28 9.62 -0.23 -11.64
N GLY A 29 9.10 -0.61 -12.81
CA GLY A 29 9.28 -1.93 -13.39
C GLY A 29 8.61 -3.07 -12.61
N GLY A 30 7.78 -2.73 -11.62
CA GLY A 30 7.04 -3.65 -10.77
C GLY A 30 5.80 -4.22 -11.44
N ARG A 31 4.95 -4.88 -10.64
CA ARG A 31 3.71 -5.50 -11.10
C ARG A 31 2.56 -5.25 -10.12
N CYS A 32 1.50 -4.61 -10.58
CA CYS A 32 0.22 -4.63 -9.86
C CYS A 32 -0.49 -5.98 -10.08
N ILE A 33 -0.99 -6.60 -9.01
CA ILE A 33 -1.98 -7.67 -9.09
C ILE A 33 -3.34 -7.00 -9.30
N SER A 34 -3.67 -6.60 -10.53
CA SER A 34 -4.88 -5.85 -10.83
C SER A 34 -6.17 -6.56 -10.40
N SER A 35 -6.15 -7.90 -10.33
CA SER A 35 -7.26 -8.73 -9.85
C SER A 35 -7.47 -8.68 -8.33
N SER A 36 -6.52 -8.12 -7.57
CA SER A 36 -6.69 -7.83 -6.14
C SER A 36 -7.59 -6.63 -5.88
N LYS A 37 -7.98 -5.87 -6.92
CA LYS A 37 -9.01 -4.84 -6.75
C LYS A 37 -10.29 -5.46 -6.19
N GLY A 38 -11.00 -4.70 -5.38
CA GLY A 38 -12.23 -5.09 -4.71
C GLY A 38 -12.52 -4.08 -3.62
N ASN A 39 -13.79 -3.71 -3.48
CA ASN A 39 -14.28 -2.87 -2.39
C ASN A 39 -15.66 -3.47 -2.04
N PRO A 40 -15.70 -4.57 -1.24
CA PRO A 40 -14.59 -5.13 -0.45
C PRO A 40 -13.74 -6.13 -1.23
N SER A 41 -12.59 -6.52 -0.66
CA SER A 41 -11.72 -7.58 -1.16
C SER A 41 -12.45 -8.92 -1.28
N ILE A 42 -12.31 -9.57 -2.43
CA ILE A 42 -12.97 -10.86 -2.72
C ILE A 42 -11.99 -12.03 -2.66
N LEU A 43 -10.72 -11.80 -3.03
CA LEU A 43 -9.70 -12.84 -3.04
C LEU A 43 -9.18 -13.11 -1.63
N SER A 44 -9.05 -14.39 -1.29
CA SER A 44 -8.43 -14.81 -0.04
C SER A 44 -6.91 -14.63 -0.06
N GLY A 45 -6.30 -14.54 1.12
CA GLY A 45 -4.84 -14.50 1.27
C GLY A 45 -4.10 -15.58 0.46
N PRO A 46 -4.49 -16.88 0.55
CA PRO A 46 -3.86 -17.94 -0.24
C PRO A 46 -3.99 -17.75 -1.77
N GLU A 47 -5.10 -17.20 -2.26
CA GLU A 47 -5.27 -16.91 -3.69
C GLU A 47 -4.36 -15.76 -4.12
N ILE A 48 -4.27 -14.72 -3.30
CA ILE A 48 -3.38 -13.58 -3.52
C ILE A 48 -1.92 -14.03 -3.53
N VAL A 49 -1.49 -14.87 -2.58
CA VAL A 49 -0.11 -15.44 -2.56
C VAL A 49 0.20 -16.18 -3.86
N LYS A 50 -0.74 -17.00 -4.38
CA LYS A 50 -0.56 -17.69 -5.67
C LYS A 50 -0.36 -16.70 -6.83
N LEU A 51 -1.06 -15.58 -6.82
CA LEU A 51 -0.92 -14.53 -7.84
C LEU A 51 0.42 -13.78 -7.70
N ILE A 52 0.82 -13.44 -6.47
CA ILE A 52 2.11 -12.81 -6.17
C ILE A 52 3.27 -13.67 -6.68
N LYS A 53 3.25 -14.98 -6.40
CA LYS A 53 4.28 -15.92 -6.87
C LYS A 53 4.37 -16.02 -8.39
N ARG A 54 3.27 -15.79 -9.11
CA ARG A 54 3.21 -15.79 -10.59
C ARG A 54 3.60 -14.44 -11.21
N ALA A 55 3.76 -13.38 -10.42
CA ALA A 55 4.09 -12.06 -10.93
C ALA A 55 5.46 -12.07 -11.61
N LYS A 56 5.54 -11.51 -12.81
CA LYS A 56 6.77 -11.51 -13.61
C LYS A 56 7.92 -10.75 -12.95
N ASN A 57 7.61 -9.62 -12.30
CA ASN A 57 8.60 -8.69 -11.75
C ASN A 57 8.25 -8.33 -10.31
N ASP A 58 9.27 -7.94 -9.55
CA ASP A 58 9.17 -7.26 -8.26
C ASP A 58 9.50 -5.76 -8.44
N PRO A 59 8.99 -4.85 -7.57
CA PRO A 59 8.06 -5.13 -6.47
C PRO A 59 6.65 -5.45 -6.99
N VAL A 60 5.93 -6.28 -6.24
CA VAL A 60 4.53 -6.62 -6.51
C VAL A 60 3.62 -5.75 -5.65
N PHE A 61 2.61 -5.14 -6.25
CA PHE A 61 1.64 -4.30 -5.56
C PHE A 61 0.32 -5.02 -5.42
N VAL A 62 -0.24 -5.01 -4.21
CA VAL A 62 -1.47 -5.73 -3.87
C VAL A 62 -2.40 -4.82 -3.07
N MET A 63 -3.65 -4.80 -3.49
CA MET A 63 -4.71 -3.98 -2.90
C MET A 63 -5.57 -4.81 -1.96
N PHE A 64 -5.99 -4.19 -0.85
CA PHE A 64 -6.88 -4.76 0.15
C PHE A 64 -7.88 -3.68 0.59
N ASP A 65 -9.15 -4.05 0.73
CA ASP A 65 -10.21 -3.12 1.09
C ASP A 65 -11.33 -3.85 1.85
N ASP A 66 -11.88 -3.21 2.88
CA ASP A 66 -12.97 -3.73 3.70
C ASP A 66 -14.27 -2.93 3.59
N SER A 67 -14.31 -1.84 2.81
CA SER A 67 -15.54 -1.11 2.46
C SER A 67 -16.35 -0.62 3.67
N GLY A 68 -15.67 -0.16 4.70
CA GLY A 68 -16.29 0.30 5.94
C GLY A 68 -16.83 -0.83 6.83
N PHE A 69 -16.42 -2.09 6.61
CA PHE A 69 -16.62 -3.14 7.61
C PHE A 69 -15.89 -2.74 8.91
N ILE A 70 -16.53 -2.98 10.06
CA ILE A 70 -15.95 -2.66 11.36
C ILE A 70 -15.32 -3.93 11.94
N GLY A 71 -14.06 -3.83 12.36
CA GLY A 71 -13.20 -4.91 12.80
C GLY A 71 -12.56 -5.63 11.61
N GLU A 72 -11.91 -6.76 11.90
CA GLU A 72 -11.16 -7.50 10.89
C GLU A 72 -12.07 -8.03 9.76
N GLY A 73 -12.03 -7.38 8.61
CA GLY A 73 -12.80 -7.73 7.42
C GLY A 73 -12.07 -8.71 6.50
N ALA A 74 -12.59 -8.88 5.29
CA ALA A 74 -11.99 -9.78 4.29
C ALA A 74 -10.65 -9.25 3.75
N GLY A 75 -10.56 -7.93 3.55
CA GLY A 75 -9.36 -7.22 3.17
C GLY A 75 -8.26 -7.40 4.20
N GLU A 76 -8.53 -7.06 5.47
CA GLU A 76 -7.55 -7.20 6.55
C GLU A 76 -7.12 -8.65 6.80
N ARG A 77 -8.04 -9.62 6.79
CA ARG A 77 -7.69 -11.06 6.88
C ARG A 77 -6.72 -11.47 5.78
N ALA A 78 -7.00 -11.06 4.54
CA ALA A 78 -6.17 -11.39 3.39
C ALA A 78 -4.81 -10.67 3.49
N LEU A 79 -4.80 -9.41 3.92
CA LEU A 79 -3.59 -8.61 4.14
C LEU A 79 -2.68 -9.27 5.17
N LYS A 80 -3.20 -9.61 6.37
CA LYS A 80 -2.45 -10.29 7.43
C LYS A 80 -1.86 -11.61 6.96
N HIS A 81 -2.62 -12.39 6.19
CA HIS A 81 -2.13 -13.65 5.64
C HIS A 81 -0.96 -13.44 4.68
N VAL A 82 -1.06 -12.46 3.77
CA VAL A 82 0.00 -12.13 2.81
C VAL A 82 1.24 -11.59 3.52
N ALA A 83 1.05 -10.69 4.48
CA ALA A 83 2.13 -10.03 5.21
C ALA A 83 2.97 -10.99 6.06
N ASN A 84 2.37 -12.08 6.55
CA ASN A 84 3.05 -13.09 7.38
C ASN A 84 3.49 -14.33 6.60
N HIS A 85 3.38 -14.32 5.27
CA HIS A 85 3.72 -15.49 4.46
C HIS A 85 5.25 -15.62 4.29
N CYS A 86 5.82 -16.80 4.55
CA CYS A 86 7.27 -17.02 4.55
C CYS A 86 7.98 -16.74 3.20
N ASP A 87 7.28 -16.91 2.09
CA ASP A 87 7.80 -16.62 0.74
C ASP A 87 7.56 -15.16 0.29
N ILE A 88 7.13 -14.28 1.19
CA ILE A 88 6.82 -12.88 0.91
C ILE A 88 7.63 -11.98 1.85
N GLU A 89 8.34 -11.03 1.26
CA GLU A 89 8.99 -9.93 1.94
C GLU A 89 8.16 -8.67 1.71
N VAL A 90 7.56 -8.14 2.78
CA VAL A 90 6.82 -6.87 2.71
C VAL A 90 7.81 -5.72 2.81
N LEU A 91 7.90 -4.93 1.74
CA LEU A 91 8.77 -3.75 1.69
C LEU A 91 8.18 -2.58 2.50
N GLY A 92 6.87 -2.48 2.54
CA GLY A 92 6.15 -1.44 3.25
C GLY A 92 4.68 -1.41 2.86
N ILE A 93 3.94 -0.50 3.49
CA ILE A 93 2.49 -0.40 3.34
C ILE A 93 2.12 1.05 2.98
N ILE A 94 1.24 1.19 2.00
CA ILE A 94 0.53 2.44 1.73
C ILE A 94 -0.82 2.35 2.45
N ALA A 95 -0.91 3.07 3.57
CA ALA A 95 -2.14 3.18 4.35
C ALA A 95 -2.98 4.35 3.81
N VAL A 96 -4.26 4.11 3.55
CA VAL A 96 -5.14 5.07 2.87
C VAL A 96 -6.20 5.57 3.83
N ALA A 97 -6.29 6.90 3.95
CA ALA A 97 -7.31 7.53 4.76
C ALA A 97 -8.69 7.40 4.11
N SER A 98 -9.68 6.97 4.88
CA SER A 98 -11.05 6.81 4.42
C SER A 98 -12.06 7.47 5.37
N LYS A 99 -13.29 7.67 4.89
CA LYS A 99 -14.36 8.23 5.71
C LYS A 99 -15.04 7.11 6.48
N THR A 100 -14.55 6.82 7.68
CA THR A 100 -15.28 5.99 8.64
C THR A 100 -15.91 6.84 9.73
N ARG A 101 -16.95 6.31 10.39
CA ARG A 101 -17.60 6.93 11.55
C ARG A 101 -16.73 6.82 12.83
N GLN A 102 -15.44 7.17 12.71
CA GLN A 102 -14.51 7.47 13.81
C GLN A 102 -14.05 6.31 14.72
N ALA A 103 -14.00 5.05 14.26
CA ALA A 103 -13.55 3.95 15.14
C ALA A 103 -12.11 3.49 14.89
N GLU A 104 -11.68 3.38 13.64
CA GLU A 104 -10.45 2.66 13.29
C GLU A 104 -9.34 3.56 12.81
N TRP A 105 -8.17 3.35 13.39
CA TRP A 105 -6.95 4.08 13.10
C TRP A 105 -5.75 3.17 13.28
N THR A 106 -4.62 3.56 12.69
CA THR A 106 -3.33 2.88 12.84
C THR A 106 -2.20 3.89 13.02
N ARG A 107 -1.07 3.42 13.55
CA ARG A 107 0.19 4.16 13.53
C ARG A 107 0.80 4.13 12.13
N VAL A 108 1.25 5.30 11.69
CA VAL A 108 2.01 5.48 10.45
C VAL A 108 3.31 6.20 10.74
N ASP A 109 4.37 5.89 9.99
CA ASP A 109 5.68 6.49 10.19
C ASP A 109 5.78 7.89 9.60
N ILE A 110 5.07 8.12 8.49
CA ILE A 110 5.01 9.39 7.80
C ILE A 110 3.75 9.45 6.94
N CYS A 111 3.21 10.66 6.75
CA CYS A 111 2.14 10.90 5.79
C CYS A 111 2.61 11.81 4.65
N ILE A 112 1.89 11.73 3.52
CA ILE A 112 2.05 12.64 2.40
C ILE A 112 0.73 13.35 2.17
N ASP A 113 0.77 14.68 2.18
CA ASP A 113 -0.41 15.49 1.93
C ASP A 113 -0.74 15.59 0.43
N LYS A 114 -1.86 16.24 0.11
CA LYS A 114 -2.33 16.41 -1.26
C LYS A 114 -1.41 17.26 -2.14
N TYR A 115 -0.47 17.99 -1.57
CA TYR A 115 0.54 18.76 -2.29
C TYR A 115 1.83 17.97 -2.52
N GLY A 116 1.91 16.75 -1.96
CA GLY A 116 3.10 15.93 -2.00
C GLY A 116 4.08 16.27 -0.89
N GLU A 117 3.70 17.05 0.11
CA GLU A 117 4.58 17.40 1.24
C GLU A 117 4.56 16.32 2.31
N LEU A 118 5.72 16.06 2.90
CA LEU A 118 5.83 15.10 4.01
C LEU A 118 5.34 15.75 5.30
N THR A 119 4.55 15.03 6.06
CA THR A 119 4.01 15.51 7.34
C THR A 119 4.04 14.40 8.39
N PRO A 120 4.43 14.72 9.64
CA PRO A 120 4.32 13.78 10.76
C PRO A 120 2.87 13.64 11.24
N TYR A 121 1.98 14.53 10.82
CA TYR A 121 0.55 14.46 11.13
C TYR A 121 -0.18 13.49 10.20
N GLY A 122 -1.27 12.90 10.68
CA GLY A 122 -2.25 12.19 9.87
C GLY A 122 -2.77 13.05 8.72
N VAL A 123 -3.38 12.42 7.73
CA VAL A 123 -4.10 13.10 6.65
C VAL A 123 -5.50 12.54 6.54
N ASP A 124 -6.45 13.40 6.17
CA ASP A 124 -7.79 12.96 5.83
C ASP A 124 -7.84 12.34 4.42
N LYS A 125 -9.02 11.82 4.02
CA LYS A 125 -9.22 11.24 2.69
C LYS A 125 -8.98 12.20 1.52
N PHE A 126 -8.93 13.51 1.76
CA PHE A 126 -8.64 14.52 0.75
C PHE A 126 -7.15 14.90 0.71
N GLY A 127 -6.32 14.25 1.55
CA GLY A 127 -4.91 14.55 1.72
C GLY A 127 -4.66 15.86 2.46
N VAL A 128 -5.59 16.28 3.34
CA VAL A 128 -5.40 17.46 4.20
C VAL A 128 -4.84 16.99 5.55
N PRO A 129 -3.74 17.57 6.04
CA PRO A 129 -3.20 17.22 7.35
C PRO A 129 -4.22 17.44 8.47
N GLU A 130 -4.29 16.46 9.37
CA GLU A 130 -5.05 16.52 10.62
C GLU A 130 -4.14 16.97 11.78
N MET A 131 -4.65 16.98 13.02
CA MET A 131 -3.87 17.37 14.20
C MET A 131 -3.15 16.19 14.86
N ASP A 132 -3.60 14.96 14.62
CA ASP A 132 -3.03 13.77 15.24
C ASP A 132 -1.67 13.42 14.63
N VAL A 133 -0.65 13.24 15.46
CA VAL A 133 0.69 12.86 15.01
C VAL A 133 0.79 11.35 14.84
N GLY A 134 1.31 10.90 13.70
CA GLY A 134 1.62 9.50 13.43
C GLY A 134 0.40 8.59 13.42
N ARG A 135 -0.80 9.12 13.19
CA ARG A 135 -2.04 8.36 13.15
C ARG A 135 -2.78 8.59 11.84
N LEU A 136 -3.38 7.53 11.31
CA LEU A 136 -4.22 7.59 10.12
C LEU A 136 -5.54 6.87 10.39
N THR A 137 -6.66 7.50 10.03
CA THR A 137 -8.00 6.92 10.14
C THR A 137 -8.41 6.26 8.83
N GLY A 138 -8.86 5.01 8.88
CA GLY A 138 -9.29 4.25 7.70
C GLY A 138 -10.11 3.01 8.08
N ASP A 139 -10.74 2.36 7.10
CA ASP A 139 -11.57 1.15 7.24
C ASP A 139 -10.83 -0.15 6.97
N THR A 140 -9.59 -0.09 6.48
CA THR A 140 -8.77 -1.28 6.18
C THR A 140 -7.37 -1.14 6.78
N VAL A 141 -7.26 -0.42 7.89
CA VAL A 141 -5.97 -0.05 8.50
C VAL A 141 -5.78 -0.60 9.92
N TYR A 142 -6.82 -1.10 10.56
CA TYR A 142 -6.81 -1.53 11.96
C TYR A 142 -5.74 -2.60 12.24
N CYS A 143 -5.55 -3.55 11.33
CA CYS A 143 -4.57 -4.63 11.48
C CYS A 143 -3.11 -4.21 11.31
N LEU A 144 -2.82 -3.00 10.80
CA LEU A 144 -1.45 -2.64 10.42
C LEU A 144 -0.52 -2.50 11.63
N ASP A 145 -1.05 -2.13 12.80
CA ASP A 145 -0.32 -2.04 14.07
C ASP A 145 0.25 -3.38 14.56
N GLU A 146 -0.27 -4.51 14.04
CA GLU A 146 0.17 -5.86 14.37
C GLU A 146 1.32 -6.35 13.47
N LEU A 147 1.63 -5.61 12.42
CA LEU A 147 2.59 -6.02 11.39
C LEU A 147 3.96 -5.40 11.63
N ASN A 148 4.99 -6.23 11.60
CA ASN A 148 6.37 -5.77 11.63
C ASN A 148 6.86 -5.52 10.19
N VAL A 149 6.71 -4.28 9.71
CA VAL A 149 7.11 -3.87 8.35
C VAL A 149 8.09 -2.70 8.40
N PRO A 150 8.94 -2.51 7.37
CA PRO A 150 9.98 -1.47 7.39
C PRO A 150 9.44 -0.04 7.48
N VAL A 151 8.29 0.24 6.84
CA VAL A 151 7.64 1.54 6.85
C VAL A 151 6.16 1.43 6.47
N ILE A 152 5.33 2.25 7.12
CA ILE A 152 3.93 2.52 6.78
C ILE A 152 3.80 3.99 6.39
N VAL A 153 3.40 4.25 5.14
CA VAL A 153 3.20 5.61 4.60
C VAL A 153 1.70 5.89 4.48
N GLY A 154 1.22 6.90 5.19
CA GLY A 154 -0.18 7.35 5.14
C GLY A 154 -0.44 8.34 4.00
N ILE A 155 -1.52 8.15 3.25
CA ILE A 155 -1.96 9.08 2.20
C ILE A 155 -3.49 9.22 2.18
N GLY A 156 -3.99 10.25 1.48
CA GLY A 156 -5.42 10.37 1.19
C GLY A 156 -5.89 9.40 0.10
N ASP A 157 -7.14 9.56 -0.33
CA ASP A 157 -7.84 8.67 -1.27
C ASP A 157 -7.11 8.57 -2.63
N ILE A 158 -6.59 7.38 -2.94
CA ILE A 158 -5.64 7.12 -4.04
C ILE A 158 -6.26 7.48 -5.38
N GLY A 159 -5.49 8.15 -6.24
CA GLY A 159 -5.97 8.53 -7.58
C GLY A 159 -6.98 9.69 -7.58
N LYS A 160 -7.41 10.17 -6.39
CA LYS A 160 -8.43 11.21 -6.24
C LYS A 160 -7.81 12.51 -5.72
N MET A 161 -7.65 12.69 -4.40
CA MET A 161 -7.10 13.89 -3.72
C MET A 161 -7.24 15.22 -4.50
N ALA A 162 -8.48 15.60 -4.86
CA ALA A 162 -8.80 16.77 -5.69
C ALA A 162 -8.09 16.82 -7.08
N ARG A 163 -8.04 15.67 -7.77
CA ARG A 163 -7.28 15.36 -8.99
C ARG A 163 -5.76 15.49 -8.87
N ARG A 164 -5.21 15.77 -7.68
CA ARG A 164 -3.76 15.93 -7.51
C ARG A 164 -3.02 14.61 -7.62
N ASP A 165 -3.67 13.49 -7.33
CA ASP A 165 -3.09 12.15 -7.47
C ASP A 165 -3.56 11.39 -8.71
N HIS A 166 -4.20 12.05 -9.66
CA HIS A 166 -4.83 11.34 -10.78
C HIS A 166 -3.78 10.57 -11.63
N TYR A 167 -4.10 9.33 -12.01
CA TYR A 167 -3.16 8.44 -12.74
C TYR A 167 -2.63 9.04 -14.05
N SER A 168 -3.40 9.90 -14.73
CA SER A 168 -2.98 10.59 -15.95
C SER A 168 -1.86 11.61 -15.72
N GLN A 169 -1.61 11.98 -14.47
CA GLN A 169 -0.49 12.83 -14.04
C GLN A 169 0.65 12.01 -13.41
N GLY A 170 0.60 10.67 -13.56
CA GLY A 170 1.58 9.76 -12.96
C GLY A 170 1.31 9.40 -11.50
N ALA A 171 0.15 9.78 -10.94
CA ALA A 171 -0.20 9.60 -9.53
C ALA A 171 0.90 10.08 -8.56
N PRO A 172 1.21 11.39 -8.54
CA PRO A 172 2.43 11.90 -7.91
C PRO A 172 2.52 11.65 -6.39
N ILE A 173 1.40 11.55 -5.67
CA ILE A 173 1.41 11.32 -4.22
C ILE A 173 1.63 9.83 -3.95
N THR A 174 0.90 8.97 -4.65
CA THR A 174 1.10 7.52 -4.59
C THR A 174 2.51 7.14 -5.03
N ARG A 175 3.05 7.76 -6.08
CA ARG A 175 4.43 7.61 -6.54
C ARG A 175 5.43 7.95 -5.44
N LYS A 176 5.25 9.10 -4.76
CA LYS A 176 6.11 9.52 -3.65
C LYS A 176 6.04 8.55 -2.47
N ALA A 177 4.87 7.97 -2.18
CA ALA A 177 4.75 6.93 -1.15
C ALA A 177 5.56 5.68 -1.51
N VAL A 178 5.51 5.25 -2.77
CA VAL A 178 6.31 4.12 -3.26
C VAL A 178 7.81 4.42 -3.19
N GLU A 179 8.26 5.63 -3.55
CA GLU A 179 9.66 6.04 -3.43
C GLU A 179 10.18 5.86 -2.01
N ILE A 180 9.45 6.40 -1.02
CA ILE A 180 9.81 6.28 0.40
C ILE A 180 9.88 4.81 0.84
N ILE A 181 8.93 3.98 0.41
CA ILE A 181 8.91 2.55 0.74
C ILE A 181 10.13 1.83 0.16
N LEU A 182 10.46 2.09 -1.12
CA LEU A 182 11.61 1.46 -1.77
C LEU A 182 12.94 1.89 -1.15
N GLU A 183 13.05 3.18 -0.78
CA GLU A 183 14.23 3.72 -0.09
C GLU A 183 14.40 3.10 1.31
N ARG A 184 13.35 3.11 2.13
CA ARG A 184 13.44 2.64 3.53
C ARG A 184 13.53 1.13 3.69
N SER A 185 13.10 0.37 2.69
CA SER A 185 13.21 -1.10 2.69
C SER A 185 14.59 -1.62 2.26
N GLY A 186 15.50 -0.76 1.79
CA GLY A 186 16.78 -1.22 1.20
C GLY A 186 16.59 -1.98 -0.12
N TYR A 187 15.48 -1.73 -0.83
CA TYR A 187 15.12 -2.46 -2.05
C TYR A 187 16.18 -2.32 -3.15
N HIS A 188 16.81 -1.16 -3.26
CA HIS A 188 17.83 -0.88 -4.27
C HIS A 188 19.19 -1.49 -3.93
N ASP A 189 19.62 -1.43 -2.67
CA ASP A 189 20.90 -2.01 -2.21
C ASP A 189 20.99 -3.51 -2.49
N SER A 190 19.86 -4.21 -2.40
CA SER A 190 19.75 -5.64 -2.68
C SER A 190 19.67 -6.00 -4.17
N LYS A 191 19.38 -5.06 -5.07
CA LYS A 191 19.48 -5.27 -6.52
C LYS A 191 20.93 -5.18 -7.00
N ASP A 192 21.69 -4.24 -6.47
CA ASP A 192 23.07 -4.00 -6.91
C ASP A 192 24.02 -5.13 -6.50
N GLN A 193 23.80 -5.76 -5.33
CA GLN A 193 24.57 -6.94 -4.90
C GLN A 193 24.30 -8.18 -5.77
N GLY A 194 23.13 -8.30 -6.40
CA GLY A 194 22.80 -9.43 -7.28
C GLY A 194 23.38 -9.31 -8.70
N ASN A 195 23.86 -8.12 -9.07
CA ASN A 195 24.38 -7.83 -10.41
C ASN A 195 25.93 -7.76 -10.45
N SER A 196 26.59 -7.78 -9.29
CA SER A 196 28.06 -7.80 -9.16
C SER A 196 28.68 -9.21 -9.24
N ASP A 197 27.86 -10.27 -9.22
CA ASP A 197 28.29 -11.67 -9.32
C ASP A 197 27.93 -12.32 -10.68
N SER A 198 27.79 -11.51 -11.74
CA SER A 198 27.52 -11.97 -13.13
C SER A 198 28.74 -11.81 -14.04
#